data_AF-A0A4Q7TEM9-F1
#
_entry.id   AF-A0A4Q7TEM9-F1
#
_cell.length_a   1.000
_cell.length_b   1.000
_cell.length_c   1.000
_cell.angle_alpha   90.00
_cell.angle_beta   90.00
_cell.angle_gamma   90.00
#
_symmetry.space_group_name_H-M   'P 1'
#
loop_
_entity.id
_entity.type
_entity.pdbx_description
1 polymer ?
#
loop_
_entity_poly.entity_id
_entity_poly.type
_entity_poly.pdbx_seq_one_letter_code
_entity_poly.pdbx_strand_id
1 'polypeptide(L)'
;MILALVTPLAVVAPVAPTVSGVLQTLSLGAAKAAAPALIAGTSTKCPSAIRGSTPKAPGIVSPGGVTGTTSTDLQSFATRMNQIRVANCLPPIPFRNVRYDACMERRLFWMAEDPSTNPMSAWGHRGQAKRSDGAPDVGCDGNLSGGSGNTGATAAEKWWASTGHRASLYRPGTKGSMESTCILFAMTHGGVPNEPYSFTRAAARWVRC
;
A
#
# COMPACT_ATOMS: atom_id res chain seq x y z
N MET A 1 -21.92 41.35 -44.34
CA MET A 1 -21.90 40.04 -45.06
C MET A 1 -20.57 39.41 -44.72
N ILE A 2 -20.47 38.36 -43.90
CA ILE A 2 -21.06 37.02 -44.03
C ILE A 2 -21.57 36.54 -42.66
N LEU A 3 -22.77 35.97 -42.64
CA LEU A 3 -23.44 35.34 -41.50
C LEU A 3 -22.97 33.88 -41.43
N ALA A 4 -22.40 33.42 -40.31
CA ALA A 4 -22.12 32.01 -40.08
C ALA A 4 -23.06 31.46 -39.00
N LEU A 5 -23.90 30.51 -39.41
CA LEU A 5 -24.89 29.82 -38.59
C LEU A 5 -24.23 28.91 -37.54
N VAL A 6 -24.77 28.95 -36.33
CA VAL A 6 -24.52 28.01 -35.24
C VAL A 6 -25.42 26.80 -35.44
N THR A 7 -24.86 25.58 -35.44
CA THR A 7 -25.64 24.32 -35.45
C THR A 7 -25.34 23.55 -34.15
N PRO A 8 -26.36 23.19 -33.33
CA PRO A 8 -26.15 22.36 -32.14
C PRO A 8 -26.15 20.87 -32.49
N LEU A 9 -25.13 20.14 -32.02
CA LEU A 9 -25.12 18.67 -32.01
C LEU A 9 -25.87 18.15 -30.77
N ALA A 10 -26.87 17.31 -31.01
CA ALA A 10 -27.65 16.62 -29.99
C ALA A 10 -26.90 15.40 -29.44
N VAL A 11 -27.12 15.17 -28.14
CA VAL A 11 -26.59 14.08 -27.31
C VAL A 11 -27.33 12.77 -27.62
N VAL A 12 -26.59 11.67 -27.79
CA VAL A 12 -27.14 10.31 -27.83
C VAL A 12 -26.55 9.52 -26.65
N ALA A 13 -27.41 9.09 -25.73
CA ALA A 13 -27.05 8.22 -24.60
C ALA A 13 -27.03 6.75 -25.04
N PRO A 14 -26.07 5.92 -24.58
CA PRO A 14 -26.05 4.49 -24.88
C PRO A 14 -27.04 3.70 -24.01
N VAL A 15 -27.82 2.85 -24.68
CA VAL A 15 -28.79 1.90 -24.11
C VAL A 15 -28.07 0.62 -23.65
N ALA A 16 -28.40 0.11 -22.46
CA ALA A 16 -27.84 -1.12 -21.89
C ALA A 16 -28.47 -2.39 -22.51
N PRO A 17 -27.71 -3.46 -22.78
CA PRO A 17 -28.27 -4.73 -23.22
C PRO A 17 -28.81 -5.56 -22.05
N THR A 18 -30.05 -6.02 -22.20
CA THR A 18 -30.69 -7.07 -21.40
C THR A 18 -30.30 -8.44 -21.97
N VAL A 19 -29.82 -9.35 -21.11
CA VAL A 19 -29.59 -10.75 -21.48
C VAL A 19 -30.51 -11.61 -20.62
N SER A 20 -31.50 -12.21 -21.28
CA SER A 20 -32.40 -13.23 -20.76
C SER A 20 -32.03 -14.55 -21.45
N GLY A 21 -31.74 -15.62 -20.71
CA GLY A 21 -31.24 -16.85 -21.32
C GLY A 21 -31.05 -18.04 -20.37
N VAL A 22 -32.15 -18.74 -20.09
CA VAL A 22 -32.33 -20.20 -19.98
C VAL A 22 -31.47 -20.99 -18.97
N LEU A 23 -32.16 -21.43 -17.90
CA LEU A 23 -31.77 -22.57 -17.06
C LEU A 23 -31.66 -23.87 -17.89
N GLN A 24 -30.53 -24.57 -17.78
CA GLN A 24 -30.46 -26.00 -18.02
C GLN A 24 -30.13 -26.73 -16.72
N THR A 25 -31.10 -27.51 -16.29
CA THR A 25 -31.07 -28.49 -15.21
C THR A 25 -30.22 -29.70 -15.61
N LEU A 26 -29.22 -30.02 -14.79
CA LEU A 26 -28.64 -31.37 -14.73
C LEU A 26 -28.74 -31.86 -13.28
N SER A 27 -29.67 -32.80 -13.08
CA SER A 27 -29.91 -33.54 -11.85
C SER A 27 -29.13 -34.85 -11.91
N LEU A 28 -28.33 -35.13 -10.88
CA LEU A 28 -27.79 -36.46 -10.58
C LEU A 28 -27.68 -36.64 -9.05
N GLY A 29 -28.45 -37.60 -8.53
CA GLY A 29 -28.08 -38.41 -7.36
C GLY A 29 -28.48 -37.90 -5.98
N ALA A 30 -29.60 -38.42 -5.47
CA ALA A 30 -29.95 -38.33 -4.06
C ALA A 30 -29.01 -39.21 -3.20
N ALA A 31 -28.32 -38.61 -2.25
CA ALA A 31 -27.73 -39.30 -1.09
C ALA A 31 -28.19 -38.55 0.18
N LYS A 32 -29.02 -39.22 0.99
CA LYS A 32 -29.51 -38.72 2.27
C LYS A 32 -28.36 -38.81 3.28
N ALA A 33 -27.49 -37.80 3.28
CA ALA A 33 -26.44 -37.66 4.30
C ALA A 33 -27.08 -37.16 5.61
N ALA A 34 -26.90 -37.92 6.69
CA ALA A 34 -27.27 -37.48 8.03
C ALA A 34 -26.52 -36.18 8.35
N ALA A 35 -27.25 -35.14 8.73
CA ALA A 35 -26.66 -33.86 9.13
C ALA A 35 -25.83 -34.07 10.40
N PRO A 36 -24.50 -33.83 10.39
CA PRO A 36 -23.75 -33.76 11.62
C PRO A 36 -24.26 -32.56 12.43
N ALA A 37 -24.56 -32.79 13.71
CA ALA A 37 -24.86 -31.72 14.64
C ALA A 37 -23.72 -30.70 14.62
N LEU A 38 -24.01 -29.48 14.15
CA LEU A 38 -23.13 -28.35 14.24
C LEU A 38 -22.93 -28.05 15.73
N ILE A 39 -21.80 -28.51 16.29
CA ILE A 39 -21.29 -27.90 17.52
C ILE A 39 -21.08 -26.43 17.17
N ALA A 40 -21.86 -25.55 17.80
CA ALA A 40 -21.70 -24.11 17.69
C ALA A 40 -20.30 -23.75 18.20
N GLY A 41 -19.32 -23.77 17.29
CA GLY A 41 -18.01 -23.21 17.55
C GLY A 41 -18.20 -21.77 17.94
N THR A 42 -17.58 -21.36 19.05
CA THR A 42 -17.56 -19.98 19.49
C THR A 42 -17.00 -19.14 18.34
N SER A 43 -17.86 -18.39 17.65
CA SER A 43 -17.44 -17.51 16.58
C SER A 43 -16.46 -16.51 17.19
N THR A 44 -15.17 -16.69 16.93
CA THR A 44 -14.14 -15.78 17.42
C THR A 44 -14.36 -14.46 16.70
N LYS A 45 -14.90 -13.47 17.41
CA LYS A 45 -15.13 -12.14 16.84
C LYS A 45 -13.79 -11.54 16.42
N CYS A 46 -13.80 -10.85 15.28
CA CYS A 46 -12.63 -10.13 14.79
C CYS A 46 -12.20 -9.06 15.81
N PRO A 47 -10.89 -8.75 15.91
CA PRO A 47 -10.41 -7.71 16.82
C PRO A 47 -11.07 -6.35 16.57
N SER A 48 -11.30 -5.58 17.63
CA SER A 48 -11.81 -4.22 17.52
C SER A 48 -10.74 -3.25 17.00
N ALA A 49 -11.20 -2.14 16.41
CA ALA A 49 -10.32 -1.04 16.05
C ALA A 49 -9.64 -0.45 17.30
N ILE A 50 -8.36 -0.12 17.16
CA ILE A 50 -7.57 0.56 18.19
C ILE A 50 -7.30 2.02 17.78
N ARG A 51 -7.03 2.88 18.76
CA ARG A 51 -6.63 4.28 18.57
C ARG A 51 -5.23 4.48 19.15
N GLY A 52 -4.55 5.53 18.68
CA GLY A 52 -3.24 5.92 19.20
C GLY A 52 -2.47 6.79 18.22
N SER A 53 -1.25 7.12 18.61
CA SER A 53 -0.32 7.90 17.81
C SER A 53 0.99 7.16 17.60
N THR A 54 1.59 7.30 16.43
CA THR A 54 2.95 6.80 16.17
C THR A 54 3.99 7.69 16.87
N PRO A 55 5.22 7.19 17.08
CA PRO A 55 6.35 8.07 17.33
C PRO A 55 6.53 9.08 16.18
N LYS A 56 7.25 10.17 16.43
CA LYS A 56 7.52 11.19 15.41
C LYS A 56 8.53 10.68 14.37
N ALA A 57 8.32 11.08 13.12
CA ALA A 57 9.33 10.98 12.06
C ALA A 57 10.02 12.33 11.86
N PRO A 58 11.32 12.34 11.47
CA PRO A 58 12.13 13.55 11.53
C PRO A 58 11.86 14.55 10.40
N GLY A 59 11.25 14.13 9.29
CA GLY A 59 10.96 15.04 8.16
C GLY A 59 12.20 15.70 7.56
N ILE A 60 13.33 14.98 7.51
CA ILE A 60 14.59 15.52 7.00
C ILE A 60 14.51 15.75 5.49
N VAL A 61 15.36 16.65 4.98
CA VAL A 61 15.58 16.84 3.55
C VAL A 61 16.97 16.29 3.21
N SER A 62 17.06 15.49 2.15
CA SER A 62 18.33 14.92 1.71
C SER A 62 19.25 15.97 1.07
N PRO A 63 20.55 15.71 0.91
CA PRO A 63 21.46 16.63 0.22
C PRO A 63 21.02 16.97 -1.22
N GLY A 64 20.36 16.04 -1.92
CA GLY A 64 19.77 16.27 -3.24
C GLY A 64 18.42 17.01 -3.23
N GLY A 65 17.94 17.47 -2.07
CA GLY A 65 16.70 18.23 -1.95
C GLY A 65 15.42 17.38 -1.88
N VAL A 66 15.52 16.06 -1.73
CA VAL A 66 14.36 15.17 -1.61
C VAL A 66 13.81 15.24 -0.19
N THR A 67 12.51 15.45 -0.04
CA THR A 67 11.88 15.50 1.30
C THR A 67 11.66 14.08 1.84
N GLY A 68 11.98 13.86 3.10
CA GLY A 68 11.83 12.58 3.79
C GLY A 68 10.49 12.38 4.49
N THR A 69 10.45 11.37 5.34
CA THR A 69 9.27 10.83 6.00
C THR A 69 8.74 11.83 7.01
N THR A 70 7.50 12.28 6.82
CA THR A 70 6.84 13.16 7.79
C THR A 70 6.09 12.35 8.84
N SER A 71 5.81 12.98 9.99
CA SER A 71 4.96 12.34 11.02
C SER A 71 3.53 12.09 10.50
N THR A 72 3.05 12.88 9.54
CA THR A 72 1.76 12.68 8.87
C THR A 72 1.76 11.42 8.00
N ASP A 73 2.84 11.16 7.27
CA ASP A 73 2.98 9.93 6.48
C ASP A 73 2.92 8.71 7.39
N LEU A 74 3.71 8.72 8.47
CA LEU A 74 3.79 7.60 9.41
C LEU A 74 2.44 7.35 10.12
N GLN A 75 1.77 8.41 10.59
CA GLN A 75 0.47 8.30 11.24
C GLN A 75 -0.62 7.82 10.28
N SER A 76 -0.64 8.34 9.04
CA SER A 76 -1.62 7.93 8.03
C SER A 76 -1.43 6.47 7.61
N PHE A 77 -0.18 6.04 7.45
CA PHE A 77 0.18 4.63 7.21
C PHE A 77 -0.29 3.73 8.35
N ALA A 78 0.07 4.03 9.60
CA ALA A 78 -0.29 3.23 10.76
C ALA A 78 -1.81 3.09 10.92
N THR A 79 -2.54 4.19 10.72
CA THR A 79 -3.99 4.23 10.77
C THR A 79 -4.60 3.31 9.72
N ARG A 80 -4.20 3.47 8.45
CA ARG A 80 -4.77 2.68 7.35
C ARG A 80 -4.38 1.20 7.44
N MET A 81 -3.14 0.90 7.81
CA MET A 81 -2.68 -0.47 8.03
C MET A 81 -3.54 -1.17 9.08
N ASN A 82 -3.79 -0.54 10.24
CA ASN A 82 -4.59 -1.16 11.29
C ASN A 82 -6.07 -1.29 10.91
N GLN A 83 -6.64 -0.34 10.16
CA GLN A 83 -7.97 -0.50 9.59
C GLN A 83 -8.05 -1.73 8.68
N ILE A 84 -7.07 -1.92 7.79
CA ILE A 84 -7.00 -3.09 6.91
C ILE A 84 -6.87 -4.37 7.74
N ARG A 85 -6.00 -4.38 8.77
CA ARG A 85 -5.83 -5.55 9.64
C ARG A 85 -7.13 -5.94 10.33
N VAL A 86 -7.80 -4.99 10.96
CA VAL A 86 -9.08 -5.21 11.66
C VAL A 86 -10.17 -5.67 10.71
N ALA A 87 -10.31 -5.03 9.54
CA ALA A 87 -11.30 -5.42 8.52
C ALA A 87 -11.09 -6.85 7.99
N ASN A 88 -9.89 -7.40 8.15
CA ASN A 88 -9.53 -8.76 7.73
C ASN A 88 -9.26 -9.68 8.93
N CYS A 89 -9.78 -9.33 10.11
CA CYS A 89 -9.72 -10.15 11.32
C CYS A 89 -8.28 -10.51 11.76
N LEU A 90 -7.34 -9.62 11.46
CA LEU A 90 -5.96 -9.67 11.93
C LEU A 90 -5.81 -8.81 13.18
N PRO A 91 -4.99 -9.25 14.17
CA PRO A 91 -4.74 -8.44 15.35
C PRO A 91 -4.03 -7.14 14.95
N PRO A 92 -4.50 -5.96 15.39
CA PRO A 92 -3.88 -4.69 15.03
C PRO A 92 -2.49 -4.55 15.66
N ILE A 93 -1.60 -3.81 14.99
CA ILE A 93 -0.28 -3.44 15.51
C ILE A 93 -0.44 -2.24 16.43
N PRO A 94 0.07 -2.24 17.67
CA PRO A 94 0.04 -1.05 18.51
C PRO A 94 0.68 0.14 17.78
N PHE A 95 0.03 1.31 17.82
CA PHE A 95 0.52 2.49 17.08
C PHE A 95 1.98 2.86 17.39
N ARG A 96 2.40 2.68 18.66
CA ARG A 96 3.79 2.88 19.12
C ARG A 96 4.83 1.93 18.49
N ASN A 97 4.36 0.85 17.87
CA ASN A 97 5.18 -0.13 17.18
C ASN A 97 5.21 0.06 15.66
N VAL A 98 4.49 1.06 15.14
CA VAL A 98 4.68 1.53 13.76
C VAL A 98 5.66 2.70 13.80
N ARG A 99 6.88 2.47 13.31
CA ARG A 99 8.03 3.34 13.56
C ARG A 99 8.72 3.77 12.27
N TYR A 100 9.25 4.98 12.28
CA TYR A 100 10.16 5.47 11.26
C TYR A 100 11.45 4.62 11.20
N ASP A 101 12.00 4.43 10.00
CA ASP A 101 13.28 3.74 9.79
C ASP A 101 14.20 4.53 8.84
N ALA A 102 15.27 5.08 9.42
CA ALA A 102 16.26 5.86 8.69
C ALA A 102 17.05 5.06 7.65
N CYS A 103 17.19 3.75 7.83
CA CYS A 103 17.95 2.92 6.90
C CYS A 103 17.16 2.71 5.60
N MET A 104 15.85 2.47 5.69
CA MET A 104 14.97 2.44 4.52
C MET A 104 14.82 3.82 3.89
N GLU A 105 14.69 4.89 4.67
CA GLU A 105 14.65 6.24 4.10
C GLU A 105 15.91 6.58 3.30
N ARG A 106 17.09 6.22 3.80
CA ARG A 106 18.35 6.37 3.05
C ARG A 106 18.33 5.64 1.71
N ARG A 107 17.71 4.46 1.63
CA ARG A 107 17.53 3.72 0.37
C ARG A 107 16.59 4.47 -0.58
N LEU A 108 15.50 5.04 -0.06
CA LEU A 108 14.55 5.81 -0.86
C LEU A 108 15.14 7.13 -1.38
N PHE A 109 15.96 7.83 -0.59
CA PHE A 109 16.73 8.96 -1.07
C PHE A 109 17.71 8.56 -2.17
N TRP A 110 18.44 7.46 -1.99
CA TRP A 110 19.32 6.93 -3.02
C TRP A 110 18.57 6.64 -4.34
N MET A 111 17.32 6.19 -4.29
CA MET A 111 16.52 6.02 -5.51
C MET A 111 16.08 7.37 -6.10
N ALA A 112 15.60 8.27 -5.23
CA ALA A 112 15.04 9.55 -5.63
C ALA A 112 16.07 10.57 -6.13
N GLU A 113 17.33 10.41 -5.75
CA GLU A 113 18.41 11.29 -6.16
C GLU A 113 19.08 10.84 -7.47
N ASP A 114 18.56 9.81 -8.16
CA ASP A 114 19.14 9.35 -9.42
C ASP A 114 18.99 10.45 -10.49
N PRO A 115 20.07 10.86 -11.19
CA PRO A 115 19.98 12.00 -12.11
C PRO A 115 19.23 11.70 -13.42
N SER A 116 18.72 10.48 -13.60
CA SER A 116 17.92 10.13 -14.77
C SER A 116 16.56 10.83 -14.75
N THR A 117 16.10 11.31 -15.90
CA THR A 117 14.72 11.77 -16.08
C THR A 117 13.70 10.63 -16.15
N ASN A 118 14.16 9.37 -16.18
CA ASN A 118 13.29 8.20 -16.12
C ASN A 118 12.98 7.87 -14.65
N PRO A 119 11.73 8.00 -14.18
CA PRO A 119 11.36 7.71 -12.79
C PRO A 119 11.51 6.24 -12.41
N MET A 120 11.67 5.35 -13.39
CA MET A 120 11.95 3.92 -13.17
C MET A 120 13.45 3.63 -13.06
N SER A 121 14.33 4.61 -13.32
CA SER A 121 15.75 4.47 -13.08
C SER A 121 16.02 4.35 -11.58
N ALA A 122 17.02 3.55 -11.20
CA ALA A 122 17.32 3.17 -9.81
C ALA A 122 16.16 2.52 -9.03
N TRP A 123 14.98 2.32 -9.63
CA TRP A 123 13.83 1.71 -8.97
C TRP A 123 14.00 0.20 -8.82
N GLY A 124 14.01 -0.29 -7.59
CA GLY A 124 14.02 -1.72 -7.31
C GLY A 124 14.68 -2.12 -6.00
N HIS A 125 14.59 -3.41 -5.69
CA HIS A 125 15.18 -3.99 -4.49
C HIS A 125 16.70 -3.84 -4.43
N ARG A 126 17.24 -3.95 -3.21
CA ARG A 126 18.67 -3.82 -2.96
C ARG A 126 19.43 -4.90 -3.71
N GLY A 127 20.55 -4.53 -4.33
CA GLY A 127 21.38 -5.41 -5.16
C GLY A 127 20.82 -5.70 -6.56
N GLN A 128 19.61 -5.24 -6.88
CA GLN A 128 19.00 -5.38 -8.22
C GLN A 128 18.97 -4.05 -8.97
N ALA A 129 18.58 -2.99 -8.29
CA ALA A 129 18.53 -1.65 -8.87
C ALA A 129 19.94 -1.03 -8.98
N LYS A 130 20.15 -0.25 -10.04
CA LYS A 130 21.39 0.52 -10.27
C LYS A 130 21.02 1.96 -10.59
N ARG A 131 21.77 2.89 -10.02
CA ARG A 131 21.70 4.29 -10.43
C ARG A 131 22.41 4.50 -11.76
N SER A 132 21.90 5.46 -12.51
CA SER A 132 22.41 5.89 -13.81
C SER A 132 23.81 6.52 -13.70
N ASP A 133 24.14 7.13 -12.57
CA ASP A 133 25.46 7.71 -12.27
C ASP A 133 26.45 6.73 -11.64
N GLY A 134 26.05 5.47 -11.44
CA GLY A 134 26.91 4.44 -10.85
C GLY A 134 27.12 4.56 -9.34
N ALA A 135 26.42 5.45 -8.63
CA ALA A 135 26.57 5.56 -7.19
C ALA A 135 26.19 4.24 -6.47
N PRO A 136 26.98 3.78 -5.49
CA PRO A 136 26.82 2.47 -4.88
C PRO A 136 25.52 2.38 -4.07
N ASP A 137 24.91 1.20 -4.05
CA ASP A 137 23.68 0.90 -3.32
C ASP A 137 23.83 1.09 -1.80
N VAL A 138 22.99 1.93 -1.19
CA VAL A 138 22.96 2.21 0.26
C VAL A 138 21.57 2.02 0.88
N GLY A 139 21.55 1.86 2.21
CA GLY A 139 20.31 1.76 2.98
C GLY A 139 19.80 0.33 3.16
N CYS A 140 18.55 0.20 3.60
CA CYS A 140 17.87 -1.06 3.89
C CYS A 140 16.72 -1.30 2.93
N ASP A 141 16.43 -2.58 2.67
CA ASP A 141 15.34 -3.01 1.81
C ASP A 141 14.02 -3.20 2.58
N GLY A 142 12.92 -3.29 1.84
CA GLY A 142 11.57 -3.55 2.34
C GLY A 142 10.60 -3.76 1.18
N ASN A 143 9.31 -3.83 1.49
CA ASN A 143 8.29 -3.74 0.46
C ASN A 143 8.30 -2.34 -0.12
N LEU A 144 8.46 -2.21 -1.44
CA LEU A 144 8.53 -0.91 -2.12
C LEU A 144 7.18 -0.53 -2.72
N SER A 145 6.86 0.77 -2.71
CA SER A 145 5.69 1.34 -3.40
C SER A 145 6.03 2.75 -3.86
N GLY A 146 5.62 3.13 -5.06
CA GLY A 146 5.92 4.46 -5.61
C GLY A 146 4.78 5.03 -6.45
N GLY A 147 4.96 6.27 -6.88
CA GLY A 147 4.07 6.97 -7.81
C GLY A 147 3.47 8.26 -7.26
N SER A 148 2.78 8.98 -8.15
CA SER A 148 2.16 10.28 -7.88
C SER A 148 0.90 10.17 -7.02
N GLY A 149 0.71 11.15 -6.14
CA GLY A 149 -0.49 11.29 -5.31
C GLY A 149 -0.58 10.28 -4.15
N ASN A 150 0.47 9.50 -3.90
CA ASN A 150 0.44 8.56 -2.78
C ASN A 150 0.67 9.28 -1.45
N THR A 151 -0.01 8.80 -0.44
CA THR A 151 0.24 9.06 0.98
C THR A 151 0.63 7.75 1.69
N GLY A 152 1.02 7.84 2.98
CA GLY A 152 1.23 6.65 3.80
C GLY A 152 0.02 5.70 3.81
N ALA A 153 -1.21 6.24 3.81
CA ALA A 153 -2.42 5.44 3.71
C ALA A 153 -2.53 4.67 2.38
N THR A 154 -2.29 5.33 1.25
CA THR A 154 -2.34 4.66 -0.07
C THR A 154 -1.24 3.60 -0.24
N ALA A 155 -0.06 3.79 0.36
CA ALA A 155 1.00 2.78 0.35
C ALA A 155 0.55 1.50 1.09
N ALA A 156 -0.12 1.65 2.24
CA ALA A 156 -0.73 0.54 2.97
C ALA A 156 -1.73 -0.24 2.10
N GLU A 157 -2.60 0.47 1.37
CA GLU A 157 -3.58 -0.15 0.46
C GLU A 157 -2.92 -0.91 -0.69
N LYS A 158 -1.92 -0.30 -1.34
CA LYS A 158 -1.16 -0.92 -2.43
C LYS A 158 -0.48 -2.22 -1.99
N TRP A 159 0.15 -2.22 -0.82
CA TRP A 159 0.79 -3.44 -0.29
C TRP A 159 -0.23 -4.50 0.11
N TRP A 160 -1.40 -4.13 0.61
CA TRP A 160 -2.48 -5.09 0.86
C TRP A 160 -3.02 -5.72 -0.44
N ALA A 161 -3.18 -4.93 -1.49
CA ALA A 161 -3.70 -5.39 -2.78
C ALA A 161 -2.73 -6.31 -3.54
N SER A 162 -1.43 -6.27 -3.22
CA SER A 162 -0.40 -7.10 -3.86
C SER A 162 -0.10 -8.35 -3.06
N THR A 163 -0.23 -9.54 -3.65
CA THR A 163 -0.08 -10.83 -2.94
C THR A 163 1.26 -10.98 -2.22
N GLY A 164 2.38 -10.69 -2.89
CA GLY A 164 3.72 -10.81 -2.28
C GLY A 164 3.91 -9.82 -1.12
N HIS A 165 3.57 -8.55 -1.34
CA HIS A 165 3.69 -7.52 -0.32
C HIS A 165 2.77 -7.78 0.89
N ARG A 166 1.54 -8.21 0.63
CA ARG A 166 0.58 -8.60 1.68
C ARG A 166 1.11 -9.76 2.52
N ALA A 167 1.66 -10.78 1.88
CA ALA A 167 2.21 -11.94 2.57
C ALA A 167 3.38 -11.53 3.50
N SER A 168 4.31 -10.70 3.02
CA SER A 168 5.50 -10.29 3.79
C SER A 168 5.18 -9.28 4.91
N LEU A 169 4.32 -8.29 4.64
CA LEU A 169 4.09 -7.15 5.53
C LEU A 169 2.82 -7.25 6.39
N TYR A 170 1.75 -7.86 5.90
CA TYR A 170 0.52 -8.01 6.70
C TYR A 170 0.46 -9.36 7.40
N ARG A 171 1.13 -10.37 6.86
CA ARG A 171 1.18 -11.75 7.39
C ARG A 171 -0.20 -12.24 7.81
N PRO A 172 -1.13 -12.50 6.88
CA PRO A 172 -2.54 -12.80 7.19
C PRO A 172 -2.77 -14.03 8.09
N GLY A 173 -1.77 -14.92 8.19
CA GLY A 173 -1.82 -16.07 9.11
C GLY A 173 -1.56 -15.72 10.58
N THR A 174 -1.09 -14.51 10.88
CA THR A 174 -0.69 -14.13 12.24
C THR A 174 -1.92 -14.01 13.17
N LYS A 175 -1.81 -14.63 14.35
CA LYS A 175 -2.81 -14.62 15.43
C LYS A 175 -2.18 -14.14 16.73
N GLY A 176 -3.01 -13.79 17.72
CA GLY A 176 -2.56 -13.41 19.04
C GLY A 176 -2.03 -11.98 19.14
N SER A 177 -1.24 -11.73 20.20
CA SER A 177 -0.76 -10.40 20.57
C SER A 177 0.34 -9.87 19.65
N MET A 178 0.22 -8.61 19.22
CA MET A 178 1.18 -7.91 18.35
C MET A 178 2.18 -7.04 19.13
N GLU A 179 2.29 -7.22 20.44
CA GLU A 179 3.09 -6.37 21.32
C GLU A 179 4.61 -6.41 21.02
N SER A 180 5.13 -7.53 20.53
CA SER A 180 6.52 -7.72 20.08
C SER A 180 6.70 -7.56 18.56
N THR A 181 5.66 -7.11 17.86
CA THR A 181 5.74 -6.86 16.42
C THR A 181 5.92 -5.38 16.18
N CYS A 182 6.88 -5.04 15.33
CA CYS A 182 7.03 -3.69 14.79
C CYS A 182 6.90 -3.66 13.28
N ILE A 183 6.32 -2.57 12.80
CA ILE A 183 6.30 -2.22 11.39
C ILE A 183 7.18 -1.00 11.23
N LEU A 184 8.25 -1.17 10.46
CA LEU A 184 9.15 -0.09 10.10
C LEU A 184 8.65 0.52 8.80
N PHE A 185 8.71 1.84 8.69
CA PHE A 185 8.18 2.61 7.55
C PHE A 185 9.08 3.79 7.21
N ALA A 186 9.22 4.07 5.93
CA ALA A 186 9.84 5.28 5.40
C ALA A 186 9.11 5.73 4.13
N MET A 187 9.13 7.02 3.86
CA MET A 187 8.55 7.64 2.66
C MET A 187 9.37 8.86 2.26
N THR A 188 9.60 9.06 0.97
CA THR A 188 10.23 10.26 0.42
C THR A 188 9.31 10.90 -0.61
N HIS A 189 9.43 12.21 -0.78
CA HIS A 189 8.59 13.06 -1.63
C HIS A 189 9.48 13.85 -2.60
N GLY A 190 9.11 13.82 -3.87
CA GLY A 190 9.92 14.33 -4.97
C GLY A 190 11.09 13.43 -5.35
N GLY A 191 11.95 13.98 -6.19
CA GLY A 191 13.14 13.36 -6.73
C GLY A 191 13.78 14.25 -7.78
N VAL A 192 15.05 14.02 -8.03
CA VAL A 192 15.81 14.72 -9.05
C VAL A 192 15.72 13.96 -10.38
N PRO A 193 15.90 14.64 -11.53
CA PRO A 193 16.02 16.10 -11.67
C PRO A 193 14.68 16.85 -11.63
N ASN A 194 13.54 16.18 -11.77
CA ASN A 194 12.27 16.86 -12.09
C ASN A 194 11.00 16.16 -11.56
N GLU A 195 11.11 15.35 -10.51
CA GLU A 195 9.92 14.73 -9.92
C GLU A 195 9.26 15.66 -8.89
N PRO A 196 7.94 15.93 -9.01
CA PRO A 196 7.25 16.84 -8.11
C PRO A 196 7.13 16.22 -6.71
N TYR A 197 6.91 17.06 -5.69
CA TYR A 197 6.65 16.62 -4.31
C TYR A 197 5.55 15.53 -4.23
N SER A 198 4.54 15.58 -5.10
CA SER A 198 3.47 14.60 -5.14
C SER A 198 3.90 13.20 -5.61
N PHE A 199 5.06 13.06 -6.24
CA PHE A 199 5.66 11.77 -6.54
C PHE A 199 6.38 11.26 -5.31
N THR A 200 6.05 10.05 -4.87
CA THR A 200 6.61 9.50 -3.64
C THR A 200 7.21 8.13 -3.86
N ARG A 201 8.12 7.77 -2.96
CA ARG A 201 8.63 6.42 -2.80
C ARG A 201 8.44 6.02 -1.35
N ALA A 202 7.97 4.82 -1.09
CA ALA A 202 7.73 4.31 0.26
C ALA A 202 8.30 2.92 0.43
N ALA A 203 8.74 2.62 1.64
CA ALA A 203 9.24 1.32 2.05
C ALA A 203 8.64 0.91 3.40
N ALA A 204 8.31 -0.36 3.55
CA ALA A 204 7.91 -0.91 4.85
C ALA A 204 8.40 -2.34 5.07
N ARG A 205 8.64 -2.71 6.32
CA ARG A 205 9.01 -4.09 6.69
C ARG A 205 8.47 -4.50 8.05
N TRP A 206 8.14 -5.78 8.17
CA TRP A 206 7.76 -6.43 9.42
C TRP A 206 9.01 -6.90 10.16
N VAL A 207 9.18 -6.48 11.42
CA VAL A 207 10.29 -6.90 12.28
C VAL A 207 9.79 -7.28 13.68
N ARG A 208 10.69 -7.81 14.49
CA ARG A 208 10.47 -8.01 15.91
C ARG A 208 10.97 -6.79 16.70
N CYS A 209 10.18 -6.38 17.68
CA CYS A 209 10.55 -5.56 18.81
C CYS A 209 10.42 -6.42 20.08
#